data_AF-A0A0D2NN86-F1
#
_entry.id   AF-A0A0D2NN86-F1
#
_cell.length_a   1.000
_cell.length_b   1.000
_cell.length_c   1.000
_cell.angle_alpha   90.00
_cell.angle_beta   90.00
_cell.angle_gamma   90.00
#
_symmetry.space_group_name_H-M   'P 1'
#
loop_
_entity.id
_entity.type
_entity.pdbx_description
1 polymer ?
#
loop_
_entity_poly.entity_id
_entity_poly.type
_entity_poly.pdbx_seq_one_letter_code
_entity_poly.pdbx_strand_id
1 'polypeptide(L)' 'MLDMGFEEDVRFILGKTCSARQMVIFSATWLAVVHRLAQEYMAPNPVKVVIGSKDLTASHDVMQIVEMIVHVMSD' A
#
# COMPACT_ATOMS: atom_id res chain seq x y z
N MET A 1 2.83 2.54 6.89
CA MET A 1 2.97 3.99 7.15
C MET A 1 1.67 4.53 7.73
N LEU A 2 0.61 4.72 6.93
CA LEU A 2 -0.68 5.19 7.46
C LEU A 2 -1.32 4.16 8.40
N ASP A 3 -1.29 2.88 8.03
CA ASP A 3 -1.78 1.78 8.89
C ASP A 3 -0.94 1.55 10.16
N MET A 4 0.25 2.17 10.24
CA MET A 4 1.12 2.12 11.42
C MET A 4 0.90 3.32 12.36
N GLY A 5 -0.09 4.17 12.08
CA GLY A 5 -0.42 5.36 12.88
C GLY A 5 0.30 6.64 12.48
N PHE A 6 1.15 6.64 11.46
CA PHE A 6 1.92 7.83 11.05
C PHE A 6 1.10 8.87 10.26
N GLU A 7 -0.22 8.75 10.17
CA GLU A 7 -1.03 9.68 9.36
C GLU A 7 -0.87 11.13 9.83
N GLU A 8 -0.91 11.37 11.14
CA GLU A 8 -0.80 12.72 11.72
C GLU A 8 0.58 13.33 11.46
N ASP A 9 1.65 12.56 11.67
CA ASP A 9 3.02 13.00 11.42
C ASP A 9 3.26 13.37 9.95
N VAL A 10 2.67 12.59 9.04
CA VAL A 10 2.78 12.82 7.60
C VAL A 10 2.09 14.11 7.20
N ARG A 11 0.86 14.30 7.69
CA ARG A 11 0.10 15.55 7.47
C ARG A 11 0.85 16.75 8.04
N PHE A 12 1.42 16.61 9.23
CA PHE A 12 2.24 17.65 9.84
C PHE A 12 3.45 18.03 8.96
N ILE A 13 4.24 17.03 8.53
CA ILE A 13 5.41 17.27 7.67
C ILE A 13 4.98 17.92 6.36
N LEU A 14 3.96 17.39 5.68
CA LEU A 14 3.48 17.94 4.41
C LEU A 14 2.98 19.39 4.55
N GLY A 15 2.33 19.73 5.67
CA GLY A 15 1.91 21.09 6.00
C GLY A 15 3.06 22.08 6.23
N LYS A 16 4.29 21.59 6.45
CA LYS A 16 5.50 22.41 6.57
C LYS A 16 6.32 22.51 5.28
N THR A 17 5.91 21.84 4.21
CA THR A 17 6.60 21.89 2.91
C THR A 17 6.01 22.93 1.96
N CYS A 18 6.80 23.39 0.98
CA CYS A 18 6.36 24.34 -0.04
C CYS A 18 5.12 23.83 -0.79
N SER A 19 4.11 24.68 -0.98
CA SER A 19 2.88 24.33 -1.70
C SER A 19 3.11 24.13 -3.20
N ALA A 20 4.06 24.86 -3.79
CA ALA A 20 4.49 24.67 -5.18
C ALA A 20 5.51 23.52 -5.24
N ARG A 21 5.01 22.30 -5.41
CA ARG A 21 5.83 21.08 -5.47
C ARG A 21 5.23 20.03 -6.40
N GLN A 22 6.08 19.16 -6.93
CA GLN A 22 5.67 17.87 -7.48
C GLN A 22 5.60 16.84 -6.35
N MET A 23 4.52 16.05 -6.32
CA MET A 23 4.33 15.00 -5.32
C MET A 23 4.10 13.66 -6.00
N VAL A 24 4.70 12.61 -5.45
CA VAL A 24 4.48 11.21 -5.87
C VAL A 24 4.18 10.39 -4.61
N ILE A 25 3.12 9.59 -4.66
CA ILE A 25 2.77 8.63 -3.60
C ILE A 25 2.89 7.24 -4.20
N PHE A 26 3.67 6.39 -3.55
CA PHE A 26 3.79 4.96 -3.88
C PHE A 26 3.01 4.15 -2.85
N SER A 27 2.16 3.25 -3.32
CA SER A 27 1.39 2.36 -2.46
C SER A 27 1.08 1.05 -3.17
N ALA A 28 1.17 -0.06 -2.42
CA ALA A 28 0.74 -1.38 -2.90
C ALA A 28 -0.79 -1.54 -2.87
N THR A 29 -1.48 -0.77 -2.02
CA THR A 29 -2.94 -0.79 -1.89
C THR A 29 -3.54 0.59 -2.18
N TRP A 30 -4.83 0.65 -2.52
CA TRP A 30 -5.54 1.90 -2.77
C TRP A 30 -6.72 2.08 -1.84
N LEU A 31 -6.44 2.05 -0.54
CA LEU A 31 -7.43 2.25 0.51
C LEU A 31 -7.88 3.71 0.59
N ALA A 32 -9.02 3.94 1.24
CA ALA A 32 -9.63 5.26 1.34
C ALA A 32 -8.70 6.31 1.96
N VAL A 33 -7.85 5.93 2.92
CA VAL A 33 -6.89 6.84 3.56
C VAL A 33 -5.83 7.35 2.59
N VAL A 34 -5.29 6.47 1.73
CA VAL A 34 -4.32 6.84 0.68
C VAL A 34 -4.99 7.74 -0.36
N HIS A 35 -6.23 7.41 -0.74
CA HIS A 35 -7.01 8.23 -1.67
C HIS A 35 -7.25 9.64 -1.13
N ARG A 36 -7.62 9.79 0.15
CA ARG A 36 -7.81 11.11 0.79
C ARG A 36 -6.50 11.90 0.83
N LEU A 37 -5.40 11.29 1.24
CA LEU A 37 -4.09 11.95 1.28
C LEU A 37 -3.68 12.47 -0.11
N ALA A 38 -3.92 11.69 -1.17
CA ALA A 38 -3.65 12.13 -2.53
C ALA A 38 -4.51 13.34 -2.95
N GLN A 39 -5.82 13.31 -2.67
CA GLN A 39 -6.74 14.42 -2.98
C GLN A 39 -6.39 15.72 -2.26
N GLU A 40 -5.90 15.62 -1.02
CA GLU A 40 -5.58 16.79 -0.20
C GLU A 40 -4.23 17.44 -0.56
N TYR A 41 -3.23 16.65 -0.94
CA TYR A 41 -1.84 17.13 -1.05
C TYR A 41 -1.21 17.08 -2.44
N MET A 42 -1.78 16.32 -3.39
CA MET A 42 -1.29 16.30 -4.77
C MET A 42 -1.88 17.44 -5.59
N ALA A 43 -1.22 17.75 -6.71
CA ALA A 43 -1.76 18.67 -7.70
C ALA A 43 -3.10 18.14 -8.29
N PRO A 44 -3.98 19.03 -8.78
CA PRO A 44 -5.23 18.63 -9.42
C PRO A 44 -5.00 17.62 -10.55
N ASN A 45 -5.90 16.64 -10.67
CA ASN A 45 -5.86 15.57 -11.67
C ASN A 45 -4.58 14.71 -11.64
N PRO A 46 -4.23 14.09 -10.49
CA PRO A 46 -3.06 13.24 -10.40
C PRO A 46 -3.19 12.02 -11.31
N VAL A 47 -2.10 11.66 -12.00
CA VAL A 47 -2.05 10.45 -12.82
C VAL A 47 -1.82 9.24 -11.91
N LYS A 48 -2.75 8.30 -11.92
CA LYS A 48 -2.61 7.02 -11.22
C LYS A 48 -2.09 5.95 -12.18
N VAL A 49 -0.92 5.42 -11.89
CA VAL A 49 -0.34 4.28 -12.61
C VAL A 49 -0.47 3.04 -11.72
N VAL A 50 -1.01 1.95 -12.27
CA VAL A 50 -1.14 0.66 -11.59
C VAL A 50 -0.40 -0.39 -12.42
N ILE A 51 0.48 -1.15 -11.78
CA ILE A 51 1.24 -2.24 -12.39
C ILE A 51 0.72 -3.55 -11.81
N GLY A 52 0.38 -4.51 -12.67
CA GLY A 52 -0.15 -5.82 -12.27
C GLY A 52 -1.67 -5.85 -12.07
N SER A 53 -2.17 -6.98 -11.56
CA SER A 53 -3.58 -7.16 -11.18
C SER A 53 -3.83 -6.66 -9.75
N LYS A 54 -5.05 -6.21 -9.46
CA LYS A 54 -5.50 -5.94 -8.09
C LYS A 54 -5.76 -7.21 -7.27
N ASP A 55 -5.86 -8.35 -7.94
CA ASP A 55 -6.20 -9.62 -7.31
C ASP A 55 -4.97 -10.16 -6.59
N LEU A 56 -5.13 -10.44 -5.29
CA LEU A 56 -4.12 -11.12 -4.51
C LEU A 56 -4.04 -12.57 -4.98
N THR A 57 -3.09 -12.84 -5.86
CA THR A 57 -2.83 -14.18 -6.38
C THR A 57 -1.37 -14.52 -6.14
N ALA A 58 -1.11 -15.76 -5.76
CA ALA A 58 0.26 -16.23 -5.72
C ALA A 58 0.80 -16.26 -7.15
N SER A 59 2.07 -15.87 -7.32
CA SER A 59 2.69 -15.83 -8.65
C SER A 59 2.65 -17.21 -9.29
N HIS A 60 2.24 -17.29 -10.56
CA HIS A 60 2.26 -18.52 -11.35
C HIS A 60 3.69 -18.96 -11.67
N ASP A 61 4.65 -18.04 -11.64
CA ASP A 61 6.08 -18.31 -11.89
C ASP A 61 6.81 -18.85 -10.66
N VAL A 62 6.14 -18.97 -9.51
CA VAL A 62 6.72 -19.45 -8.26
C VAL A 62 6.12 -20.79 -7.87
N MET A 63 6.95 -21.84 -7.85
CA MET A 63 6.55 -23.16 -7.38
C MET A 63 6.23 -23.11 -5.89
N GLN A 64 5.02 -23.53 -5.51
CA GLN A 64 4.55 -23.60 -4.14
C GLN A 64 4.44 -25.07 -3.72
N ILE A 65 5.20 -25.47 -2.71
CA ILE A 65 5.13 -26.81 -2.10
C ILE A 65 4.42 -26.68 -0.76
N VAL A 66 3.37 -27.48 -0.54
CA VAL A 66 2.61 -27.53 0.71
C VAL A 66 2.68 -28.94 1.28
N GLU A 67 3.23 -29.08 2.49
CA GLU A 67 3.33 -30.37 3.18
C GLU A 67 2.41 -30.39 4.40
N MET A 68 1.62 -31.45 4.55
CA MET A 68 0.78 -31.69 5.73
C MET A 68 1.51 -32.67 6.66
N ILE A 69 1.80 -32.25 7.89
CA ILE A 69 2.33 -33.14 8.93
C ILE A 69 1.17 -33.62 9.79
N VAL A 70 0.86 -34.91 9.71
CA VAL A 70 -0.12 -35.55 10.62
C VAL A 70 0.64 -36.07 11.83
N HIS A 71 0.40 -35.48 13.01
CA HIS A 71 0.89 -36.03 14.26
C HIS A 71 0.00 -37.20 14.66
N VAL A 72 0.45 -38.43 14.38
CA VAL A 72 -0.20 -39.64 14.91
C VAL A 72 0.28 -39.80 16.35
N MET A 73 -0.59 -39.51 17.31
CA MET A 73 -0.34 -39.85 18.71
C MET A 73 -0.34 -41.38 18.81
N SER A 74 0.78 -41.94 19.25
CA SER A 74 0.85 -43.37 19.60
C SER A 74 0.11 -43.59 20.93
N ASP A 75 -0.72 -44.63 20.98
CA ASP A 75 -1.48 -45.08 22.16
C ASP A 75 -0.61 -45.38 23.39
#